data_AF-A0A3S2YRP2-F1
#
_entry.id   AF-A0A3S2YRP2-F1
#
_cell.length_a   1.000
_cell.length_b   1.000
_cell.length_c   1.000
_cell.angle_alpha   90.00
_cell.angle_beta   90.00
_cell.angle_gamma   90.00
#
_symmetry.space_group_name_H-M   'P 1'
#
loop_
_entity.id
_entity.type
_entity.pdbx_description
1 polymer ?
#
loop_
_entity_poly.entity_id
_entity_poly.type
_entity_poly.pdbx_seq_one_letter_code
_entity_poly.pdbx_strand_id
1 'polypeptide(L)'
;MLTRVSVALAAALSLLALSPASAADNYQVKDGNGTVMTIKSKDVGSGVQSPQFVPSDASGNVLTGTAGAPSTGALTVQGLAGGTPQPADTVVRATATSRSTVIPVAGVSAAVSAGGTGHAVGDVLTQTGGTCTVQPRWTVATVASGAVATVTLNAAGSCTVLATAPVATTSSGSGTGATLTPAYASIPTQVMAANPGRRGFQIQPQGLPAYLSGLATASADQASLKLPADALYESLPQHVGTGAISVVGTAGLPLPVYAREY
;
A
#
# COMPACT_ATOMS: atom_id res chain seq x y z
N MET A 1 -43.98 -3.41 69.71
CA MET A 1 -42.76 -3.84 70.44
C MET A 1 -42.54 -5.31 70.11
N LEU A 2 -41.31 -5.66 69.71
CA LEU A 2 -40.74 -6.98 69.38
C LEU A 2 -41.13 -7.67 68.04
N THR A 3 -40.29 -7.60 66.98
CA THR A 3 -39.17 -8.48 66.52
C THR A 3 -39.66 -9.79 65.85
N ARG A 4 -39.70 -9.92 64.51
CA ARG A 4 -38.59 -10.19 63.55
C ARG A 4 -37.68 -11.36 63.94
N VAL A 5 -38.07 -12.60 63.59
CA VAL A 5 -37.17 -13.67 63.10
C VAL A 5 -38.02 -14.56 62.21
N SER A 6 -37.60 -14.78 60.95
CA SER A 6 -37.96 -15.88 60.02
C SER A 6 -37.96 -15.47 58.53
N VAL A 7 -37.05 -14.58 58.10
CA VAL A 7 -36.80 -14.30 56.66
C VAL A 7 -35.30 -14.43 56.37
N ALA A 8 -34.66 -15.48 56.90
CA ALA A 8 -33.25 -15.77 56.68
C ALA A 8 -33.00 -17.19 56.15
N LEU A 9 -34.05 -17.90 55.69
CA LEU A 9 -33.91 -19.25 55.12
C LEU A 9 -34.47 -19.40 53.70
N ALA A 10 -35.04 -18.34 53.11
CA ALA A 10 -35.54 -18.36 51.73
C ALA A 10 -34.62 -17.67 50.71
N ALA A 11 -33.50 -17.08 51.15
CA ALA A 11 -32.53 -16.40 50.28
C ALA A 11 -31.22 -17.20 50.05
N ALA A 12 -31.13 -18.44 50.55
CA ALA A 12 -29.96 -19.29 50.40
C ALA A 12 -30.07 -20.33 49.27
N LEU A 13 -31.17 -20.34 48.50
CA LEU A 13 -31.42 -21.36 47.47
C LEU A 13 -31.72 -20.82 46.07
N SER A 14 -31.24 -19.62 45.75
CA SER A 14 -31.31 -19.06 44.38
C SER A 14 -29.97 -18.52 43.89
N LEU A 15 -28.86 -18.95 44.49
CA LEU A 15 -27.50 -18.61 44.06
C LEU A 15 -26.67 -19.86 43.73
N LEU A 16 -27.28 -20.89 43.12
CA LEU A 16 -26.51 -21.76 42.23
C LEU A 16 -26.25 -20.97 40.95
N ALA A 17 -25.18 -20.20 41.00
CA ALA A 17 -24.51 -19.66 39.84
C ALA A 17 -24.30 -20.78 38.83
N LEU A 18 -24.82 -20.61 37.61
CA LEU A 18 -24.19 -21.22 36.45
C LEU A 18 -22.76 -20.66 36.42
N SER A 19 -21.81 -21.47 36.87
CA SER A 19 -20.40 -21.19 36.67
C SER A 19 -20.14 -21.13 35.16
N PRO A 20 -19.50 -20.08 34.63
CA PRO A 20 -19.09 -20.02 33.23
C PRO A 20 -17.85 -20.91 32.98
N ALA A 21 -17.87 -22.15 33.46
CA ALA A 21 -16.73 -23.07 33.44
C ALA A 21 -16.80 -24.14 32.34
N SER A 22 -17.71 -24.04 31.36
CA SER A 22 -17.85 -25.06 30.30
C SER A 22 -17.74 -24.56 28.86
N ALA A 23 -17.44 -23.28 28.64
CA ALA A 23 -17.26 -22.72 27.29
C ALA A 23 -15.79 -22.56 26.86
N ALA A 24 -14.82 -22.81 27.75
CA ALA A 24 -13.44 -22.38 27.55
C ALA A 24 -12.60 -23.25 26.60
N ASP A 25 -13.08 -24.40 26.16
CA ASP A 25 -12.14 -25.43 25.71
C ASP A 25 -12.65 -26.16 24.46
N ASN A 26 -13.23 -25.41 23.53
CA ASN A 26 -13.65 -25.91 22.22
C ASN A 26 -12.79 -25.27 21.14
N TYR A 27 -12.00 -26.06 20.42
CA TYR A 27 -11.24 -25.61 19.27
C TYR A 27 -12.08 -25.80 18.00
N GLN A 28 -12.18 -24.77 17.17
CA GLN A 28 -12.80 -24.88 15.85
C GLN A 28 -11.72 -25.14 14.80
N VAL A 29 -11.82 -26.25 14.09
CA VAL A 29 -10.93 -26.63 12.99
C VAL A 29 -11.73 -26.66 11.70
N LYS A 30 -11.23 -26.06 10.63
CA LYS A 30 -11.83 -26.16 9.29
C LYS A 30 -11.21 -27.33 8.53
N ASP A 31 -12.05 -28.12 7.85
CA ASP A 31 -11.57 -29.12 6.90
C ASP A 31 -11.21 -28.50 5.53
N GLY A 32 -10.67 -29.31 4.61
CA GLY A 32 -10.29 -28.88 3.27
C GLY A 32 -11.45 -28.37 2.40
N ASN A 33 -12.70 -28.60 2.81
CA ASN A 33 -13.92 -28.11 2.15
C ASN A 33 -14.50 -26.86 2.84
N GLY A 34 -13.84 -26.34 3.88
CA GLY A 34 -14.24 -25.15 4.61
C GLY A 34 -15.28 -25.39 5.72
N THR A 35 -15.64 -26.65 5.99
CA THR A 35 -16.58 -27.03 7.06
C THR A 35 -15.90 -26.87 8.41
N VAL A 36 -16.54 -26.14 9.34
CA VAL A 36 -16.01 -25.94 10.70
C VAL A 36 -16.45 -27.08 11.61
N MET A 37 -15.49 -27.83 12.16
CA MET A 37 -15.70 -28.85 13.18
C MET A 37 -15.29 -28.30 14.55
N THR A 38 -16.08 -28.61 15.58
CA THR A 38 -15.76 -28.22 16.97
C THR A 38 -15.17 -29.43 17.69
N ILE A 39 -13.90 -29.35 18.08
CA ILE A 39 -13.19 -30.35 18.87
C ILE A 39 -13.22 -29.90 20.34
N LYS A 40 -13.73 -30.75 21.22
CA LYS A 40 -13.82 -30.44 22.66
C LYS A 40 -12.52 -30.88 23.33
N SER A 41 -11.91 -30.03 24.17
CA SER A 41 -10.66 -30.29 24.91
C SER A 41 -10.74 -31.58 25.74
N LYS A 42 -11.93 -31.93 26.24
CA LYS A 42 -12.16 -33.18 26.98
C LYS A 42 -11.95 -34.45 26.15
N ASP A 43 -11.94 -34.35 24.82
CA ASP A 43 -11.66 -35.47 23.93
C ASP A 43 -10.14 -35.74 23.83
N VAL A 44 -9.33 -34.87 24.44
CA VAL A 44 -7.87 -34.99 24.60
C VAL A 44 -7.54 -35.16 26.09
N GLY A 45 -8.05 -36.25 26.70
CA GLY A 45 -7.81 -36.55 28.11
C GLY A 45 -6.32 -36.58 28.46
N SER A 46 -5.96 -36.08 29.66
CA SER A 46 -4.58 -36.13 30.13
C SER A 46 -4.09 -37.58 30.16
N GLY A 47 -3.01 -37.85 29.43
CA GLY A 47 -2.35 -39.17 29.42
C GLY A 47 -2.94 -40.20 28.47
N VAL A 48 -3.95 -39.88 27.65
CA VAL A 48 -4.38 -40.76 26.55
C VAL A 48 -4.17 -40.04 25.23
N GLN A 49 -3.22 -40.53 24.43
CA GLN A 49 -3.16 -40.21 23.01
C GLN A 49 -4.40 -40.82 22.36
N SER A 50 -5.48 -40.07 22.28
CA SER A 50 -6.64 -40.45 21.46
C SER A 50 -6.34 -40.00 20.04
N PRO A 51 -5.98 -40.90 19.10
CA PRO A 51 -5.89 -40.53 17.70
C PRO A 51 -7.25 -39.99 17.24
N GLN A 52 -7.32 -38.69 16.98
CA GLN A 52 -8.51 -38.09 16.38
C GLN A 52 -8.37 -38.25 14.86
N PHE A 53 -9.21 -39.11 14.29
CA PHE A 53 -9.35 -39.24 12.86
C PHE A 53 -10.14 -38.05 12.33
N VAL A 54 -9.59 -37.37 11.34
CA VAL A 54 -10.32 -36.34 10.59
C VAL A 54 -11.23 -37.08 9.59
N PRO A 55 -12.57 -37.10 9.77
CA PRO A 55 -13.45 -37.99 9.01
C PRO A 55 -13.52 -37.71 7.51
N SER A 56 -12.95 -36.58 7.05
CA SER A 56 -12.88 -36.16 5.65
C SER A 56 -11.49 -36.24 5.02
N ASP A 57 -10.47 -36.69 5.74
CA ASP A 57 -9.14 -36.89 5.17
C ASP A 57 -9.00 -38.28 4.54
N ALA A 58 -9.06 -38.33 3.21
CA ALA A 58 -8.85 -39.54 2.43
C ALA A 58 -7.44 -40.14 2.59
N SER A 59 -6.48 -39.38 3.11
CA SER A 59 -5.09 -39.82 3.32
C SER A 59 -4.88 -40.52 4.66
N GLY A 60 -5.89 -40.54 5.54
CA GLY A 60 -5.82 -41.19 6.84
C GLY A 60 -4.85 -40.52 7.81
N ASN A 61 -4.58 -39.22 7.68
CA ASN A 61 -3.70 -38.53 8.60
C ASN A 61 -4.34 -38.46 9.99
N VAL A 62 -3.52 -38.73 11.01
CA VAL A 62 -3.92 -38.72 12.41
C VAL A 62 -3.36 -37.47 13.08
N LEU A 63 -4.21 -36.72 13.78
CA LEU A 63 -3.76 -35.66 14.67
C LEU A 63 -3.34 -36.28 16.01
N THR A 64 -2.04 -36.22 16.33
CA THR A 64 -1.52 -36.64 17.64
C THR A 64 -0.99 -35.43 18.39
N GLY A 65 -1.52 -35.17 19.60
CA GLY A 65 -0.90 -34.26 20.56
C GLY A 65 0.07 -35.02 21.47
N THR A 66 1.24 -34.45 21.76
CA THR A 66 2.14 -35.00 22.79
C THR A 66 1.59 -34.63 24.17
N ALA A 67 1.25 -35.64 24.98
CA ALA A 67 0.78 -35.42 26.34
C ALA A 67 1.93 -34.94 27.24
N GLY A 68 1.68 -33.91 28.05
CA GLY A 68 2.48 -33.68 29.28
C GLY A 68 3.17 -32.33 29.44
N ALA A 69 3.06 -31.40 28.50
CA ALA A 69 3.35 -30.00 28.79
C ALA A 69 2.26 -29.14 28.16
N PRO A 70 1.67 -28.16 28.87
CA PRO A 70 0.96 -27.08 28.23
C PRO A 70 1.99 -26.28 27.42
N SER A 71 2.34 -26.79 26.23
CA SER A 71 3.07 -26.00 25.26
C SER A 71 2.07 -24.94 24.82
N THR A 72 2.23 -23.75 25.38
CA THR A 72 1.59 -22.52 24.95
C THR A 72 1.69 -22.41 23.42
N GLY A 73 0.63 -22.84 22.72
CA GLY A 73 0.34 -22.42 21.35
C GLY A 73 0.84 -23.27 20.18
N ALA A 74 1.36 -24.49 20.33
CA ALA A 74 1.82 -25.29 19.19
C ALA A 74 1.08 -26.62 19.03
N LEU A 75 0.11 -26.68 18.11
CA LEU A 75 -0.35 -27.94 17.51
C LEU A 75 0.73 -28.38 16.52
N THR A 76 1.32 -29.56 16.71
CA THR A 76 2.22 -30.16 15.70
C THR A 76 1.46 -31.25 14.96
N VAL A 77 1.35 -31.14 13.64
CA VAL A 77 0.79 -32.20 12.79
C VAL A 77 1.97 -33.06 12.34
N GLN A 78 2.12 -34.24 12.94
CA GLN A 78 3.17 -35.18 12.60
C GLN A 78 2.58 -36.25 11.68
N GLY A 79 2.80 -36.13 10.37
CA GLY A 79 2.20 -37.06 9.40
C GLY A 79 2.82 -37.12 7.99
N LEU A 80 3.73 -36.21 7.63
CA LEU A 80 4.52 -36.38 6.40
C LEU A 80 5.79 -37.16 6.76
N ALA A 81 5.80 -38.46 6.50
CA ALA A 81 7.00 -39.28 6.61
C ALA A 81 8.11 -38.68 5.73
N GLY A 82 9.06 -37.97 6.36
CA GLY A 82 10.17 -37.27 5.69
C GLY A 82 10.07 -35.73 5.60
N GLY A 83 8.98 -35.11 6.09
CA GLY A 83 8.84 -33.65 6.12
C GLY A 83 9.31 -33.04 7.43
N THR A 84 10.14 -31.99 7.39
CA THR A 84 10.42 -31.16 8.56
C THR A 84 9.13 -30.54 9.09
N PRO A 85 8.83 -30.62 10.40
CA PRO A 85 7.65 -30.00 10.99
C PRO A 85 7.53 -28.52 10.60
N GLN A 86 6.45 -28.14 9.93
CA GLN A 86 6.11 -26.73 9.70
C GLN A 86 5.21 -26.27 10.85
N PRO A 87 5.55 -25.17 11.55
CA PRO A 87 4.68 -24.62 12.58
C PRO A 87 3.27 -24.34 12.02
N ALA A 88 2.23 -24.74 12.75
CA ALA A 88 0.84 -24.38 12.46
C ALA A 88 0.58 -22.85 12.51
N ASP A 89 1.60 -22.08 12.90
CA ASP A 89 1.63 -20.62 12.88
C ASP A 89 2.18 -20.05 11.56
N THR A 90 2.01 -20.76 10.45
CA THR A 90 2.19 -20.14 9.14
C THR A 90 0.86 -19.54 8.70
N VAL A 91 0.29 -18.65 9.54
CA VAL A 91 -0.51 -17.58 8.98
C VAL A 91 0.48 -16.80 8.14
N VAL A 92 0.53 -17.10 6.83
CA VAL A 92 1.24 -16.28 5.84
C VAL A 92 0.51 -14.95 5.84
N ARG A 93 0.79 -14.11 6.85
CA ARG A 93 0.45 -12.71 6.84
C ARG A 93 1.26 -12.17 5.69
N ALA A 94 0.58 -11.85 4.59
CA ALA A 94 1.19 -11.16 3.47
C ALA A 94 2.05 -10.03 4.04
N THR A 95 3.36 -10.10 3.81
CA THR A 95 4.28 -9.09 4.31
C THR A 95 3.84 -7.76 3.71
N ALA A 96 3.29 -6.88 4.55
CA ALA A 96 2.85 -5.57 4.12
C ALA A 96 4.04 -4.86 3.47
N THR A 97 3.96 -4.61 2.17
CA THR A 97 5.03 -3.94 1.44
C THR A 97 4.76 -2.45 1.54
N SER A 98 5.44 -1.77 2.47
CA SER A 98 5.44 -0.31 2.52
C SER A 98 6.38 0.23 1.45
N ARG A 99 5.90 1.19 0.66
CA ARG A 99 6.69 1.91 -0.36
C ARG A 99 6.57 3.40 -0.09
N SER A 100 7.72 4.07 -0.01
CA SER A 100 7.80 5.52 -0.10
C SER A 100 8.33 5.86 -1.48
N THR A 101 7.64 6.71 -2.21
CA THR A 101 8.06 7.16 -3.55
C THR A 101 7.86 8.66 -3.69
N VAL A 102 8.68 9.28 -4.54
CA VAL A 102 8.50 10.67 -4.95
C VAL A 102 7.90 10.67 -6.34
N ILE A 103 6.72 11.27 -6.48
CA ILE A 103 6.06 11.46 -7.77
C ILE A 103 6.87 12.49 -8.57
N PRO A 104 7.44 12.12 -9.73
CA PRO A 104 8.17 13.04 -10.56
C PRO A 104 7.24 14.03 -11.26
N VAL A 105 7.83 15.13 -11.68
CA VAL A 105 7.18 16.14 -12.52
C VAL A 105 7.86 16.22 -13.88
N ALA A 106 7.07 16.56 -14.90
CA ALA A 106 7.46 16.74 -16.29
C ALA A 106 7.22 18.19 -16.72
N GLY A 107 8.10 18.74 -17.57
CA GLY A 107 7.90 20.03 -18.22
C GLY A 107 6.73 19.96 -19.20
N VAL A 108 5.86 20.96 -19.19
CA VAL A 108 4.68 21.05 -20.06
C VAL A 108 4.71 22.25 -21.00
N SER A 109 5.37 23.33 -20.58
CA SER A 109 5.60 24.53 -21.40
C SER A 109 6.79 25.30 -20.84
N ALA A 110 7.26 26.32 -21.56
CA ALA A 110 8.29 27.22 -21.07
C ALA A 110 8.11 28.62 -21.67
N ALA A 111 8.23 29.65 -20.83
CA ALA A 111 8.40 31.03 -21.29
C ALA A 111 9.89 31.33 -21.46
N VAL A 112 10.26 32.11 -22.47
CA VAL A 112 11.64 32.55 -22.67
C VAL A 112 11.90 33.75 -21.76
N SER A 113 12.85 33.61 -20.82
CA SER A 113 13.25 34.71 -19.92
C SER A 113 14.40 35.53 -20.51
N ALA A 114 15.36 34.86 -21.15
CA ALA A 114 16.38 35.49 -21.97
C ALA A 114 16.58 34.64 -23.23
N GLY A 115 16.54 35.26 -24.40
CA GLY A 115 16.66 34.54 -25.67
C GLY A 115 18.09 34.11 -26.03
N GLY A 116 19.10 34.65 -25.36
CA GLY A 116 20.50 34.39 -25.70
C GLY A 116 20.90 34.99 -27.05
N THR A 117 21.98 34.47 -27.64
CA THR A 117 22.48 34.86 -28.96
C THR A 117 22.94 33.64 -29.75
N GLY A 118 22.98 33.75 -31.08
CA GLY A 118 23.51 32.71 -31.98
C GLY A 118 22.62 31.47 -32.13
N HIS A 119 21.35 31.56 -31.72
CA HIS A 119 20.37 30.49 -31.85
C HIS A 119 19.73 30.46 -33.23
N ALA A 120 19.38 29.26 -33.69
CA ALA A 120 18.59 29.03 -34.89
C ALA A 120 17.28 28.27 -34.58
N VAL A 121 16.29 28.40 -35.45
CA VAL A 121 15.07 27.56 -35.37
C VAL A 121 15.46 26.10 -35.51
N GLY A 122 14.93 25.25 -34.63
CA GLY A 122 15.27 23.83 -34.58
C GLY A 122 16.35 23.46 -33.57
N ASP A 123 17.07 24.44 -32.99
CA ASP A 123 17.97 24.18 -31.87
C ASP A 123 17.21 23.52 -30.71
N VAL A 124 17.81 22.52 -30.07
CA VAL A 124 17.26 21.88 -28.87
C VAL A 124 17.93 22.46 -27.64
N LEU A 125 17.14 23.17 -26.84
CA LEU A 125 17.53 23.69 -25.53
C LEU A 125 17.27 22.62 -24.47
N THR A 126 18.32 22.21 -23.76
CA THR A 126 18.22 21.28 -22.63
C THR A 126 18.35 22.05 -21.32
N GLN A 127 17.41 21.82 -20.40
CA GLN A 127 17.48 22.42 -19.06
C GLN A 127 18.78 22.03 -18.34
N THR A 128 19.35 22.99 -17.59
CA THR A 128 20.43 22.71 -16.63
C THR A 128 19.94 22.85 -15.18
N GLY A 129 20.42 21.99 -14.28
CA GLY A 129 20.00 21.97 -12.87
C GLY A 129 18.79 21.07 -12.57
N GLY A 130 18.36 21.07 -11.31
CA GLY A 130 17.37 20.12 -10.80
C GLY A 130 17.93 18.70 -10.66
N THR A 131 17.09 17.78 -10.18
CA THR A 131 17.40 16.34 -10.11
C THR A 131 16.42 15.60 -11.01
N CYS A 132 16.87 15.25 -12.21
CA CYS A 132 16.03 14.62 -13.23
C CYS A 132 16.69 13.36 -13.78
N THR A 133 15.90 12.30 -13.98
CA THR A 133 16.37 11.10 -14.69
C THR A 133 16.54 11.39 -16.18
N VAL A 134 15.65 12.22 -16.73
CA VAL A 134 15.74 12.79 -18.08
C VAL A 134 15.44 14.27 -17.97
N GLN A 135 16.35 15.11 -18.46
CA GLN A 135 16.13 16.56 -18.45
C GLN A 135 15.04 16.97 -19.45
N PRO A 136 14.16 17.92 -19.09
CA PRO A 136 13.26 18.55 -20.05
C PRO A 136 14.04 19.23 -21.18
N ARG A 137 13.51 19.12 -22.40
CA ARG A 137 14.09 19.71 -23.62
C ARG A 137 13.03 20.44 -24.41
N TRP A 138 13.41 21.57 -24.98
CA TRP A 138 12.54 22.39 -25.82
C TRP A 138 13.23 22.70 -27.14
N THR A 139 12.48 22.67 -28.24
CA THR A 139 12.97 23.09 -29.55
C THR A 139 12.69 24.57 -29.75
N VAL A 140 13.68 25.34 -30.18
CA VAL A 140 13.53 26.74 -30.59
C VAL A 140 12.57 26.80 -31.77
N ALA A 141 11.43 27.45 -31.57
CA ALA A 141 10.37 27.54 -32.58
C ALA A 141 10.48 28.81 -33.41
N THR A 142 10.84 29.93 -32.78
CA THR A 142 11.11 31.19 -33.49
C THR A 142 12.34 31.88 -32.91
N VAL A 143 13.04 32.63 -33.76
CA VAL A 143 14.18 33.46 -33.39
C VAL A 143 13.96 34.90 -33.86
N ALA A 144 14.46 35.86 -33.09
CA ALA A 144 14.50 37.27 -33.44
C ALA A 144 15.94 37.78 -33.28
N SER A 145 16.57 38.18 -34.40
CA SER A 145 17.96 38.64 -34.41
C SER A 145 18.96 37.66 -33.77
N GLY A 146 18.74 36.34 -33.96
CA GLY A 146 19.57 35.28 -33.40
C GLY A 146 19.32 34.95 -31.92
N ALA A 147 18.35 35.61 -31.27
CA ALA A 147 17.88 35.27 -29.94
C ALA A 147 16.61 34.40 -30.02
N VAL A 148 16.46 33.45 -29.11
CA VAL A 148 15.24 32.64 -28.98
C VAL A 148 14.06 33.54 -28.61
N ALA A 149 12.98 33.46 -29.39
CA ALA A 149 11.75 34.21 -29.13
C ALA A 149 10.64 33.30 -28.56
N THR A 150 10.49 32.09 -29.12
CA THR A 150 9.56 31.08 -28.59
C THR A 150 10.17 29.69 -28.68
N VAL A 151 9.66 28.78 -27.84
CA VAL A 151 10.07 27.37 -27.80
C VAL A 151 8.84 26.47 -27.79
N THR A 152 9.01 25.23 -28.25
CA THR A 152 8.02 24.16 -28.17
C THR A 152 8.60 23.00 -27.36
N LEU A 153 7.76 22.29 -26.60
CA LEU A 153 8.23 21.15 -25.83
C LEU A 153 8.68 20.03 -26.78
N ASN A 154 9.92 19.58 -26.63
CA ASN A 154 10.47 18.45 -27.39
C ASN A 154 10.39 17.16 -26.56
N ALA A 155 10.86 17.22 -25.31
CA ALA A 155 10.78 16.14 -24.36
C ALA A 155 10.46 16.68 -22.97
N ALA A 156 9.45 16.09 -22.31
CA ALA A 156 8.95 16.57 -21.02
C ALA A 156 9.93 16.36 -19.86
N GLY A 157 10.81 15.36 -19.95
CA GLY A 157 11.70 14.99 -18.85
C GLY A 157 10.96 14.35 -17.66
N SER A 158 11.69 14.10 -16.58
CA SER A 158 11.16 13.55 -15.33
C SER A 158 12.06 13.94 -14.17
N CYS A 159 11.57 14.85 -13.31
CA CYS A 159 12.34 15.49 -12.24
C CYS A 159 11.73 15.24 -10.86
N THR A 160 12.56 14.97 -9.86
CA THR A 160 12.18 14.86 -8.43
C THR A 160 12.61 16.08 -7.62
N VAL A 161 13.45 16.95 -8.18
CA VAL A 161 13.76 18.29 -7.68
C VAL A 161 13.77 19.24 -8.87
N LEU A 162 13.01 20.32 -8.78
CA LEU A 162 12.95 21.32 -9.84
C LEU A 162 14.15 22.26 -9.80
N ALA A 163 14.60 22.70 -10.98
CA ALA A 163 15.55 23.79 -11.07
C ALA A 163 14.87 25.12 -10.73
N THR A 164 15.61 26.05 -10.12
CA THR A 164 15.14 27.40 -9.83
C THR A 164 14.95 28.18 -11.13
N ALA A 165 13.78 28.81 -11.31
CA ALA A 165 13.51 29.68 -12.46
C ALA A 165 14.06 31.11 -12.22
N PRO A 166 14.57 31.81 -13.27
CA PRO A 166 14.82 31.31 -14.62
C PRO A 166 15.92 30.26 -14.67
N VAL A 167 15.71 29.21 -15.46
CA VAL A 167 16.65 28.11 -15.60
C VAL A 167 17.57 28.33 -16.80
N ALA A 168 18.88 28.12 -16.61
CA ALA A 168 19.83 28.14 -17.71
C ALA A 168 19.66 26.91 -18.61
N THR A 169 20.02 27.06 -19.89
CA THR A 169 19.94 25.98 -20.88
C THR A 169 21.27 25.75 -21.59
N THR A 170 21.50 24.53 -22.06
CA THR A 170 22.48 24.23 -23.11
C THR A 170 21.77 24.10 -24.45
N SER A 171 22.44 24.46 -25.55
CA SER A 171 21.90 24.32 -26.90
C SER A 171 22.55 23.15 -27.63
N SER A 172 21.81 22.49 -28.53
CA SER A 172 22.39 21.58 -29.53
C SER A 172 23.06 22.31 -30.69
N GLY A 173 22.81 23.61 -30.84
CA GLY A 173 23.40 24.49 -31.86
C GLY A 173 24.51 25.38 -31.30
N SER A 174 24.83 26.47 -32.02
CA SER A 174 25.85 27.45 -31.62
C SER A 174 25.38 28.46 -30.57
N GLY A 175 24.08 28.49 -30.28
CA GLY A 175 23.51 29.53 -29.42
C GLY A 175 23.86 29.39 -27.94
N THR A 176 23.95 30.53 -27.25
CA THR A 176 24.33 30.59 -25.83
C THR A 176 23.48 31.59 -25.05
N GLY A 177 23.40 31.42 -23.72
CA GLY A 177 22.79 32.40 -22.82
C GLY A 177 21.26 32.41 -22.80
N ALA A 178 20.60 31.42 -23.43
CA ALA A 178 19.16 31.27 -23.31
C ALA A 178 18.76 30.77 -21.90
N THR A 179 17.76 31.43 -21.31
CA THR A 179 17.13 31.02 -20.04
C THR A 179 15.63 30.89 -20.21
N LEU A 180 15.04 29.91 -19.53
CA LEU A 180 13.62 29.59 -19.62
C LEU A 180 12.96 29.66 -18.24
N THR A 181 11.66 29.92 -18.21
CA THR A 181 10.80 29.65 -17.04
C THR A 181 9.85 28.52 -17.41
N PRO A 182 10.22 27.26 -17.13
CA PRO A 182 9.38 26.11 -17.41
C PRO A 182 8.17 26.05 -16.48
N ALA A 183 7.03 25.63 -17.01
CA ALA A 183 5.92 25.11 -16.22
C ALA A 183 6.01 23.58 -16.16
N TYR A 184 5.65 23.02 -15.00
CA TYR A 184 5.70 21.59 -14.74
C TYR A 184 4.34 21.03 -14.34
N ALA A 185 4.11 19.76 -14.66
CA ALA A 185 2.98 18.98 -14.18
C ALA A 185 3.47 17.65 -13.58
N SER A 186 2.75 17.13 -12.60
CA SER A 186 3.00 15.81 -12.02
C SER A 186 2.73 14.70 -13.03
N ILE A 187 3.57 13.67 -13.02
CA ILE A 187 3.38 12.48 -13.85
C ILE A 187 2.62 11.44 -13.01
N PRO A 188 1.53 10.86 -13.53
CA PRO A 188 0.85 9.75 -12.87
C PRO A 188 1.82 8.63 -12.55
N THR A 189 1.94 8.29 -11.27
CA THR A 189 2.90 7.31 -10.79
C THR A 189 2.17 6.15 -10.16
N GLN A 190 2.46 4.94 -10.66
CA GLN A 190 1.97 3.72 -10.04
C GLN A 190 2.67 3.52 -8.70
N VAL A 191 1.90 3.62 -7.61
CA VAL A 191 2.40 3.42 -6.24
C VAL A 191 2.26 1.96 -5.82
N MET A 192 1.32 1.22 -6.41
CA MET A 192 1.10 -0.21 -6.15
C MET A 192 0.81 -0.97 -7.44
N ALA A 193 1.42 -2.15 -7.59
CA ALA A 193 1.16 -3.08 -8.69
C ALA A 193 -0.29 -3.60 -8.66
N ALA A 194 -0.78 -4.23 -9.73
CA ALA A 194 -2.02 -4.98 -9.64
C ALA A 194 -1.83 -6.18 -8.70
N ASN A 195 -2.78 -6.39 -7.79
CA ASN A 195 -2.76 -7.51 -6.85
C ASN A 195 -4.18 -8.04 -6.62
N PRO A 196 -4.51 -9.23 -7.15
CA PRO A 196 -5.80 -9.88 -6.91
C PRO A 196 -6.06 -10.26 -5.45
N GLY A 197 -5.00 -10.45 -4.66
CA GLY A 197 -5.07 -10.81 -3.24
C GLY A 197 -5.11 -9.62 -2.29
N ARG A 198 -5.17 -8.38 -2.79
CA ARG A 198 -5.22 -7.18 -1.96
C ARG A 198 -6.45 -7.21 -1.06
N ARG A 199 -6.29 -6.89 0.24
CA ARG A 199 -7.40 -6.76 1.20
C ARG A 199 -7.64 -5.32 1.62
N GLY A 200 -6.65 -4.46 1.43
CA GLY A 200 -6.80 -3.02 1.51
C GLY A 200 -5.49 -2.31 1.19
N PHE A 201 -5.56 -0.99 1.17
CA PHE A 201 -4.39 -0.16 0.99
C PHE A 201 -4.54 1.18 1.72
N GLN A 202 -3.39 1.74 2.07
CA GLN A 202 -3.23 3.03 2.69
C GLN A 202 -2.36 3.93 1.81
N ILE A 203 -2.77 5.18 1.62
CA ILE A 203 -2.03 6.20 0.87
C ILE A 203 -2.04 7.51 1.63
N GLN A 204 -0.88 8.14 1.76
CA GLN A 204 -0.74 9.44 2.39
C GLN A 204 0.23 10.31 1.56
N PRO A 205 -0.29 11.33 0.83
CA PRO A 205 0.56 12.32 0.20
C PRO A 205 1.16 13.26 1.24
N GLN A 206 2.40 13.71 1.05
CA GLN A 206 3.11 14.57 2.00
C GLN A 206 3.18 16.01 1.48
N GLY A 207 2.63 16.96 2.23
CA GLY A 207 2.73 18.40 2.01
C GLY A 207 1.85 18.99 0.89
N LEU A 208 1.45 18.21 -0.12
CA LEU A 208 0.52 18.67 -1.17
C LEU A 208 -0.63 17.67 -1.39
N PRO A 209 -1.81 18.15 -1.84
CA PRO A 209 -2.89 17.26 -2.22
C PRO A 209 -2.50 16.35 -3.40
N ALA A 210 -3.19 15.23 -3.50
CA ALA A 210 -3.02 14.26 -4.58
C ALA A 210 -4.36 13.77 -5.10
N TYR A 211 -4.36 13.13 -6.26
CA TYR A 211 -5.50 12.41 -6.79
C TYR A 211 -5.15 10.95 -6.93
N LEU A 212 -6.05 10.10 -6.43
CA LEU A 212 -5.94 8.66 -6.45
C LEU A 212 -6.80 8.09 -7.59
N SER A 213 -6.21 7.20 -8.39
CA SER A 213 -6.91 6.43 -9.42
C SER A 213 -6.65 4.93 -9.25
N GLY A 214 -7.69 4.12 -9.41
CA GLY A 214 -7.59 2.66 -9.51
C GLY A 214 -7.24 2.16 -10.92
N LEU A 215 -6.95 3.08 -11.85
CA LEU A 215 -6.44 2.76 -13.17
C LEU A 215 -4.90 2.75 -13.15
N ALA A 216 -4.30 1.98 -14.05
CA ALA A 216 -2.84 1.94 -14.23
C ALA A 216 -2.24 3.33 -14.49
N THR A 217 -2.99 4.21 -15.14
CA THR A 217 -2.64 5.62 -15.34
C THR A 217 -3.72 6.50 -14.71
N ALA A 218 -3.36 7.26 -13.67
CA ALA A 218 -4.23 8.31 -13.13
C ALA A 218 -4.22 9.53 -14.06
N SER A 219 -5.29 10.29 -14.16
CA SER A 219 -5.26 11.68 -14.65
C SER A 219 -6.05 12.53 -13.67
N ALA A 220 -5.67 13.81 -13.52
CA ALA A 220 -6.41 14.76 -12.72
C ALA A 220 -7.85 14.96 -13.24
N ASP A 221 -8.09 14.69 -14.52
CA ASP A 221 -9.39 14.81 -15.18
C ASP A 221 -10.24 13.53 -15.13
N GLN A 222 -9.69 12.43 -14.62
CA GLN A 222 -10.46 11.20 -14.38
C GLN A 222 -11.21 11.28 -13.06
N ALA A 223 -12.28 10.48 -12.92
CA ALA A 223 -12.98 10.26 -11.65
C ALA A 223 -12.01 9.69 -10.61
N SER A 224 -11.31 10.59 -9.95
CA SER A 224 -10.21 10.32 -9.04
C SER A 224 -10.56 10.88 -7.67
N LEU A 225 -10.20 10.14 -6.63
CA LEU A 225 -10.42 10.60 -5.27
C LEU A 225 -9.34 11.61 -4.93
N LYS A 226 -9.74 12.86 -4.67
CA LYS A 226 -8.82 13.88 -4.16
C LYS A 226 -8.47 13.58 -2.71
N LEU A 227 -7.19 13.41 -2.43
CA LEU A 227 -6.60 13.28 -1.10
C LEU A 227 -6.06 14.65 -0.67
N PRO A 228 -6.51 15.20 0.48
CA PRO A 228 -5.88 16.39 1.06
C PRO A 228 -4.39 16.14 1.37
N ALA A 229 -3.61 17.22 1.45
CA ALA A 229 -2.23 17.13 1.92
C ALA A 229 -2.18 16.47 3.31
N ASP A 230 -1.20 15.57 3.51
CA ASP A 230 -0.92 14.87 4.77
C ASP A 230 -2.04 13.96 5.28
N ALA A 231 -3.17 13.85 4.58
CA ALA A 231 -4.29 13.01 4.96
C ALA A 231 -4.01 11.54 4.63
N LEU A 232 -4.20 10.66 5.62
CA LEU A 232 -4.18 9.21 5.41
C LEU A 232 -5.51 8.77 4.79
N TYR A 233 -5.45 8.23 3.58
CA TYR A 233 -6.55 7.48 2.98
C TYR A 233 -6.38 6.00 3.25
N GLU A 234 -7.48 5.34 3.62
CA GLU A 234 -7.56 3.90 3.76
C GLU A 234 -8.76 3.38 2.96
N SER A 235 -8.52 2.37 2.12
CA SER A 235 -9.59 1.74 1.33
C SER A 235 -10.54 0.97 2.23
N LEU A 236 -11.85 1.13 2.05
CA LEU A 236 -12.82 0.27 2.73
C LEU A 236 -12.73 -1.18 2.22
N PRO A 237 -13.05 -2.19 3.06
CA PRO A 237 -12.98 -3.61 2.67
C PRO A 237 -13.77 -3.99 1.41
N GLN A 238 -14.83 -3.25 1.09
CA GLN A 238 -15.67 -3.46 -0.09
C GLN A 238 -15.20 -2.70 -1.35
N HIS A 239 -14.13 -1.91 -1.25
CA HIS A 239 -13.60 -1.07 -2.34
C HIS A 239 -12.13 -1.37 -2.63
N VAL A 240 -11.72 -2.60 -2.38
CA VAL A 240 -10.35 -3.02 -2.63
C VAL A 240 -10.16 -3.24 -4.11
N GLY A 241 -9.71 -2.19 -4.80
CA GLY A 241 -9.29 -2.30 -6.19
C GLY A 241 -8.15 -3.32 -6.30
N THR A 242 -8.38 -4.40 -7.04
CA THR A 242 -7.35 -5.41 -7.36
C THR A 242 -6.41 -4.93 -8.48
N GLY A 243 -6.77 -3.85 -9.17
CA GLY A 243 -5.96 -3.19 -10.19
C GLY A 243 -4.74 -2.47 -9.62
N ALA A 244 -3.94 -1.92 -10.53
CA ALA A 244 -2.87 -0.99 -10.18
C ALA A 244 -3.44 0.26 -9.49
N ILE A 245 -2.71 0.78 -8.51
CA ILE A 245 -3.07 2.03 -7.86
C ILE A 245 -2.05 3.09 -8.26
N SER A 246 -2.56 4.18 -8.83
CA SER A 246 -1.76 5.29 -9.31
C SER A 246 -2.15 6.58 -8.62
N VAL A 247 -1.14 7.41 -8.33
CA VAL A 247 -1.30 8.71 -7.68
C VAL A 247 -0.72 9.78 -8.59
N VAL A 248 -1.39 10.93 -8.65
CA VAL A 248 -0.91 12.13 -9.33
C VAL A 248 -1.00 13.32 -8.37
N GLY A 249 0.10 14.06 -8.18
CA GLY A 249 0.10 15.24 -7.31
C GLY A 249 -0.68 16.41 -7.91
N THR A 250 -1.10 17.39 -7.10
CA THR A 250 -1.51 18.69 -7.65
C THR A 250 -0.32 19.36 -8.34
N ALA A 251 -0.54 19.94 -9.51
CA ALA A 251 0.48 20.35 -10.46
C ALA A 251 1.65 21.17 -9.85
N GLY A 252 2.83 20.97 -10.42
CA GLY A 252 3.95 21.91 -10.30
C GLY A 252 5.04 21.56 -9.31
N LEU A 253 4.89 20.54 -8.45
CA LEU A 253 5.92 20.15 -7.48
C LEU A 253 6.02 18.62 -7.33
N PRO A 254 7.24 18.08 -7.15
CA PRO A 254 7.44 16.70 -6.74
C PRO A 254 6.68 16.41 -5.43
N LEU A 255 5.98 15.28 -5.39
CA LEU A 255 5.15 14.91 -4.24
C LEU A 255 5.64 13.60 -3.62
N PRO A 256 6.17 13.60 -2.40
CA PRO A 256 6.41 12.37 -1.66
C PRO A 256 5.07 11.71 -1.28
N VAL A 257 4.98 10.41 -1.48
CA VAL A 257 3.80 9.60 -1.16
C VAL A 257 4.23 8.37 -0.38
N TYR A 258 3.58 8.15 0.76
CA TYR A 258 3.63 6.89 1.47
C TYR A 258 2.47 6.00 1.01
N ALA A 259 2.79 4.75 0.67
CA ALA A 259 1.86 3.77 0.16
C ALA A 259 2.10 2.43 0.86
N ARG A 260 1.03 1.79 1.35
CA ARG A 260 1.10 0.48 2.00
C ARG A 260 -0.08 -0.41 1.56
N GLU A 261 0.21 -1.67 1.32
CA GLU A 261 -0.77 -2.72 1.03
C GLU A 261 -0.87 -3.71 2.20
N TYR A 262 -2.08 -4.24 2.46
CA TYR A 262 -2.33 -5.26 3.48
C TYR A 262 -3.46 -6.24 3.09
#